data_AF-A0A1Q6YMN7-F1
#
_entry.id   AF-A0A1Q6YMN7-F1
#
_cell.length_a   1.000
_cell.length_b   1.000
_cell.length_c   1.000
_cell.angle_alpha   90.00
_cell.angle_beta   90.00
_cell.angle_gamma   90.00
#
_symmetry.space_group_name_H-M   'P 1'
#
loop_
_entity.id
_entity.type
_entity.pdbx_description
1 polymer ?
#
loop_
_entity_poly.entity_id
_entity_poly.type
_entity_poly.pdbx_seq_one_letter_code
_entity_poly.pdbx_strand_id
1 'polypeptide(L)'
;MAKAITPKGFGAPLGMYSHGMIAPGGELVVVAGQVGMAADGQVAADDVIAQTKQALENVRAVVEAGGCTMRDVVRLQTFLTRADDVAGFMKARSEVFPQYFPDRVYPPNTLLIISRLVRPDLLVEIEAMAIRPRRAGARRATRKPAPRRRR
;
A
#
# COMPACT_ATOMS: atom_id res chain seq x y z
N MET A 1 -16.12 -13.51 1.46
CA MET A 1 -15.78 -12.71 2.67
C MET A 1 -14.47 -12.00 2.43
N ALA A 2 -14.20 -10.92 3.17
CA ALA A 2 -12.90 -10.26 3.11
C ALA A 2 -11.82 -11.15 3.77
N LYS A 3 -10.56 -11.01 3.36
CA LYS A 3 -9.44 -11.79 3.91
C LYS A 3 -8.34 -10.84 4.39
N ALA A 4 -8.02 -10.90 5.69
CA ALA A 4 -6.92 -10.13 6.26
C ALA A 4 -5.56 -10.57 5.70
N ILE A 5 -4.64 -9.62 5.58
CA ILE A 5 -3.27 -9.81 5.13
C ILE A 5 -2.34 -9.51 6.30
N THR A 6 -1.41 -10.44 6.54
CA THR A 6 -0.27 -10.26 7.45
C THR A 6 0.98 -10.74 6.72
N PRO A 7 1.93 -9.85 6.38
CA PRO A 7 3.19 -10.26 5.78
C PRO A 7 3.97 -11.21 6.67
N LYS A 8 4.80 -12.07 6.06
CA LYS A 8 5.69 -12.95 6.82
C LYS A 8 6.68 -12.10 7.62
N GLY A 9 6.83 -12.42 8.91
CA GLY A 9 7.75 -11.73 9.82
C GLY A 9 7.17 -10.46 10.46
N PHE A 10 6.00 -10.00 10.05
CA PHE A 10 5.35 -8.87 10.72
C PHE A 10 4.74 -9.31 12.04
N GLY A 11 4.94 -8.49 13.08
CA GLY A 11 4.22 -8.60 14.34
C GLY A 11 2.75 -8.20 14.21
N ALA A 12 2.06 -8.19 15.35
CA ALA A 12 0.71 -7.64 15.43
C ALA A 12 0.73 -6.14 15.06
N PRO A 13 -0.32 -5.62 14.38
CA PRO A 13 -0.48 -4.18 14.18
C PRO A 13 -0.51 -3.41 15.51
N LEU A 14 -0.25 -2.10 15.44
CA LEU A 14 -0.20 -1.23 16.63
C LEU A 14 -1.56 -1.08 17.36
N GLY A 15 -2.65 -1.54 16.76
CA GLY A 15 -4.00 -1.43 17.30
C GLY A 15 -4.95 -2.44 16.67
N MET A 16 -6.26 -2.21 16.85
CA MET A 16 -7.32 -3.12 16.37
C MET A 16 -7.61 -2.97 14.87
N TYR A 17 -6.62 -3.25 14.03
CA TYR A 17 -6.74 -3.27 12.57
C TYR A 17 -5.91 -4.41 11.98
N SER A 18 -5.94 -4.60 10.65
CA SER A 18 -5.10 -5.56 9.91
C SER A 18 -4.11 -4.81 9.02
N HIS A 19 -2.92 -5.36 8.77
CA HIS A 19 -1.92 -4.73 7.89
C HIS A 19 -2.46 -4.48 6.48
N GLY A 20 -3.30 -5.39 5.98
CA GLY A 20 -4.11 -5.16 4.79
C GLY A 20 -5.33 -6.07 4.74
N MET A 21 -6.14 -5.87 3.71
CA MET A 21 -7.37 -6.61 3.47
C MET A 21 -7.55 -6.87 1.97
N ILE A 22 -7.87 -8.10 1.61
CA ILE A 22 -8.40 -8.45 0.30
C ILE A 22 -9.92 -8.30 0.37
N ALA A 23 -10.47 -7.39 -0.44
CA ALA A 23 -11.90 -7.13 -0.48
C ALA A 23 -12.70 -8.36 -0.97
N PRO A 24 -13.99 -8.48 -0.59
CA PRO A 24 -14.89 -9.46 -1.20
C PRO A 24 -14.86 -9.32 -2.74
N GLY A 25 -14.77 -10.45 -3.45
CA GLY A 25 -14.53 -10.45 -4.91
C GLY A 25 -13.06 -10.57 -5.31
N GLY A 26 -12.13 -10.30 -4.39
CA GLY A 26 -10.72 -10.69 -4.50
C GLY A 26 -9.86 -9.84 -5.43
N GLU A 27 -10.37 -8.73 -5.95
CA GLU A 27 -9.67 -7.83 -6.88
C GLU A 27 -9.02 -6.66 -6.17
N LEU A 28 -9.70 -6.01 -5.23
CA LEU A 28 -9.15 -4.88 -4.48
C LEU A 28 -8.35 -5.37 -3.26
N VAL A 29 -7.12 -4.89 -3.13
CA VAL A 29 -6.29 -4.99 -1.94
C VAL A 29 -6.17 -3.61 -1.31
N VAL A 30 -6.55 -3.49 -0.05
CA VAL A 30 -6.40 -2.26 0.74
C VAL A 30 -5.29 -2.48 1.76
N VAL A 31 -4.33 -1.56 1.80
CA VAL A 31 -3.18 -1.60 2.70
C VAL A 31 -3.39 -0.53 3.77
N ALA A 32 -3.34 -0.91 5.04
CA ALA A 32 -3.38 0.04 6.15
C ALA A 32 -2.13 0.94 6.11
N GLY A 33 -2.20 2.12 6.72
CA GLY A 33 -1.08 3.05 6.80
C GLY A 33 0.18 2.36 7.35
N GLN A 34 1.24 2.37 6.53
CA GLN A 34 2.54 1.84 6.89
C GLN A 34 3.47 3.00 7.26
N VAL A 35 4.10 2.86 8.41
CA VAL A 35 5.01 3.86 8.97
C VAL A 35 6.46 3.42 8.83
N GLY A 36 7.41 4.29 9.15
CA GLY A 36 8.85 4.02 9.11
C GLY A 36 9.38 3.08 10.19
N MET A 37 8.61 2.04 10.54
CA MET A 37 8.91 1.07 11.59
C MET A 37 9.26 -0.28 10.96
N ALA A 38 10.35 -0.90 11.38
CA ALA A 38 10.73 -2.23 10.95
C ALA A 38 9.82 -3.31 11.56
N ALA A 39 9.94 -4.54 11.07
CA ALA A 39 9.09 -5.66 11.47
C ALA A 39 9.22 -6.03 12.97
N ASP A 40 10.33 -5.65 13.61
CA ASP A 40 10.59 -5.79 15.05
C ASP A 40 9.90 -4.72 15.92
N GLY A 41 9.20 -3.77 15.31
CA GLY A 41 8.49 -2.68 15.99
C GLY A 41 9.36 -1.46 16.31
N GLN A 42 10.62 -1.42 15.87
CA GLN A 42 11.51 -0.28 16.06
C GLN A 42 11.43 0.69 14.87
N VAL A 43 11.55 2.00 15.14
CA VAL A 43 11.65 2.99 14.07
C VAL A 43 12.98 2.81 13.36
N ALA A 44 12.97 2.78 12.02
CA ALA A 44 14.16 2.44 11.23
C ALA A 44 15.31 3.45 11.40
N ALA A 45 14.99 4.74 11.53
CA ALA A 45 15.92 5.81 11.86
C ALA A 45 15.18 7.08 12.31
N ASP A 46 15.92 8.08 12.78
CA ASP A 46 15.41 9.40 13.18
C ASP A 46 15.29 10.41 12.00
N ASP A 47 15.50 9.96 10.76
CA ASP A 47 15.37 10.77 9.56
C ASP A 47 14.24 10.32 8.62
N VAL A 48 13.65 11.28 7.90
CA VAL A 48 12.50 10.99 7.02
C VAL A 48 12.87 10.17 5.78
N ILE A 49 14.13 10.17 5.35
CA ILE A 49 14.55 9.42 4.15
C ILE A 49 14.49 7.93 4.47
N ALA A 50 15.13 7.51 5.56
CA ALA A 50 15.11 6.14 6.03
C ALA A 50 13.70 5.68 6.41
N GLN A 51 12.93 6.50 7.14
CA GLN A 51 11.55 6.16 7.47
C GLN A 51 10.66 6.04 6.23
N THR A 52 10.84 6.88 5.21
CA THR A 52 10.07 6.77 3.95
C THR A 52 10.40 5.48 3.21
N LYS A 53 11.69 5.11 3.14
CA LYS A 53 12.11 3.83 2.53
C LYS A 53 11.51 2.65 3.27
N GLN A 54 11.55 2.67 4.61
CA GLN A 54 10.96 1.61 5.42
C GLN A 54 9.44 1.52 5.24
N ALA A 55 8.74 2.67 5.24
CA ALA A 55 7.29 2.70 5.01
C ALA A 55 6.92 2.12 3.63
N LEU A 56 7.67 2.46 2.57
CA LEU A 56 7.45 1.90 1.23
C LEU A 56 7.76 0.40 1.16
N GLU A 57 8.81 -0.06 1.84
CA GLU A 57 9.13 -1.49 1.94
C GLU A 57 8.02 -2.25 2.67
N ASN A 58 7.47 -1.66 3.72
CA ASN A 58 6.33 -2.23 4.44
C ASN A 58 5.07 -2.28 3.55
N VAL A 59 4.78 -1.22 2.78
CA VAL A 59 3.70 -1.23 1.77
C VAL A 59 3.93 -2.39 0.79
N ARG A 60 5.15 -2.52 0.25
CA ARG A 60 5.49 -3.63 -0.66
C ARG A 60 5.20 -4.98 -0.03
N ALA A 61 5.66 -5.21 1.20
CA ALA A 61 5.46 -6.48 1.90
C ALA A 61 3.96 -6.85 2.04
N VAL A 62 3.10 -5.86 2.35
CA VAL A 62 1.64 -6.08 2.44
C VAL A 62 1.02 -6.32 1.06
N VAL A 63 1.41 -5.54 0.05
CA VAL A 63 0.95 -5.71 -1.33
C VAL A 63 1.29 -7.10 -1.85
N GLU A 64 2.53 -7.55 -1.65
CA GLU A 64 3.01 -8.88 -2.07
C GLU A 64 2.32 -10.01 -1.31
N ALA A 65 2.10 -9.87 0.00
CA ALA A 65 1.32 -10.82 0.79
C ALA A 65 -0.16 -10.89 0.34
N GLY A 66 -0.69 -9.83 -0.29
CA GLY A 66 -2.00 -9.78 -0.94
C GLY A 66 -2.07 -10.51 -2.29
N GLY A 67 -0.92 -10.96 -2.83
CA GLY A 67 -0.80 -11.55 -4.16
C GLY A 67 -0.71 -10.53 -5.28
N CYS A 68 -0.22 -9.33 -4.98
CA CYS A 68 0.04 -8.24 -5.92
C CYS A 68 1.55 -7.96 -5.99
N THR A 69 1.94 -6.99 -6.82
CA THR A 69 3.26 -6.36 -6.86
C THR A 69 3.10 -4.86 -6.71
N MET A 70 4.19 -4.11 -6.51
CA MET A 70 4.12 -2.64 -6.49
C MET A 70 3.53 -2.04 -7.78
N ARG A 71 3.64 -2.73 -8.92
CA ARG A 71 3.04 -2.32 -10.20
C ARG A 71 1.51 -2.38 -10.22
N ASP A 72 0.92 -3.14 -9.31
CA ASP A 72 -0.53 -3.27 -9.16
C ASP A 72 -1.11 -2.18 -8.25
N VAL A 73 -0.26 -1.35 -7.63
CA VAL A 73 -0.70 -0.22 -6.81
C VAL A 73 -1.33 0.84 -7.70
N VAL A 74 -2.57 1.21 -7.38
CA VAL A 74 -3.36 2.20 -8.13
C VAL A 74 -3.55 3.50 -7.37
N ARG A 75 -3.20 3.53 -6.08
CA ARG A 75 -3.23 4.73 -5.24
C ARG A 75 -2.23 4.61 -4.11
N LEU A 76 -1.49 5.69 -3.89
CA LEU A 76 -0.81 5.98 -2.63
C LEU A 76 -1.44 7.23 -1.99
N GLN A 77 -1.44 7.26 -0.67
CA GLN A 77 -1.69 8.50 0.07
C GLN A 77 -0.68 8.57 1.21
N THR A 78 0.03 9.69 1.26
CA THR A 78 1.18 9.91 2.12
C THR A 78 0.88 11.05 3.07
N PHE A 79 1.23 10.84 4.34
CA PHE A 79 1.16 11.84 5.39
C PHE A 79 2.56 12.09 5.93
N LEU A 80 2.99 13.35 5.95
CA LEU A 80 4.20 13.82 6.62
C LEU A 80 3.83 14.68 7.82
N THR A 81 4.65 14.68 8.86
CA THR A 81 4.43 15.55 10.03
C THR A 81 5.05 16.94 9.87
N ARG A 82 5.99 17.13 8.93
CA ARG A 82 6.70 18.39 8.69
C ARG A 82 6.78 18.73 7.21
N ALA A 83 6.60 20.00 6.86
CA ALA A 83 6.76 20.47 5.48
C ALA A 83 8.24 20.40 5.01
N ASP A 84 9.18 20.62 5.93
CA ASP A 84 10.63 20.57 5.64
C ASP A 84 11.10 19.17 5.20
N ASP A 85 10.35 18.13 5.54
CA ASP A 85 10.65 16.75 5.17
C ASP A 85 10.29 16.39 3.73
N VAL A 86 9.55 17.26 3.01
CA VAL A 86 9.10 16.98 1.63
C VAL A 86 10.29 16.68 0.71
N ALA A 87 11.40 17.40 0.83
CA ALA A 87 12.60 17.15 0.03
C ALA A 87 13.21 15.76 0.33
N GLY A 88 13.25 15.37 1.60
CA GLY A 88 13.73 14.05 2.02
C GLY A 88 12.83 12.92 1.54
N PHE A 89 11.51 13.10 1.65
CA PHE A 89 10.52 12.17 1.08
C PHE A 89 10.69 11.99 -0.43
N MET A 90 10.84 13.08 -1.18
CA MET A 90 11.06 13.02 -2.64
C MET A 90 12.37 12.32 -2.99
N LYS A 91 13.45 12.58 -2.23
CA LYS A 91 14.73 11.88 -2.40
C LYS A 91 14.58 10.39 -2.17
N ALA A 92 13.97 9.97 -1.06
CA ALA A 92 13.72 8.54 -0.78
C ALA A 92 12.95 7.87 -1.92
N ARG A 93 11.88 8.51 -2.43
CA ARG A 93 11.12 8.00 -3.58
C ARG A 93 11.99 7.88 -4.83
N SER A 94 12.81 8.88 -5.14
CA SER A 94 13.67 8.85 -6.32
C SER A 94 14.67 7.68 -6.31
N GLU A 95 15.08 7.22 -5.13
CA GLU A 95 16.03 6.12 -4.96
C GLU A 95 15.37 4.72 -5.07
N VAL A 96 14.11 4.59 -4.61
CA VAL A 96 13.41 3.28 -4.57
C VAL A 96 12.41 3.06 -5.71
N PHE A 97 11.75 4.12 -6.20
CA PHE A 97 10.72 4.00 -7.23
C PHE A 97 11.23 3.38 -8.53
N PRO A 98 12.44 3.66 -9.04
CA PRO A 98 12.94 3.01 -10.25
C PRO A 98 13.03 1.48 -10.15
N GLN A 99 13.19 0.94 -8.94
CA GLN A 99 13.25 -0.50 -8.70
C GLN A 99 11.84 -1.14 -8.76
N TYR A 100 10.82 -0.42 -8.29
CA TYR A 100 9.43 -0.87 -8.29
C TYR A 100 8.70 -0.58 -9.63
N PHE A 101 9.07 0.50 -10.30
CA PHE A 101 8.42 1.06 -11.50
C PHE A 101 9.46 1.37 -12.60
N PRO A 102 10.06 0.35 -13.24
CA PRO A 102 11.12 0.56 -14.22
C PRO A 102 10.69 1.33 -15.47
N ASP A 103 9.40 1.31 -15.80
CA ASP A 103 8.77 2.07 -16.90
C ASP A 103 8.44 3.53 -16.54
N ARG A 104 8.77 3.96 -15.31
CA ARG A 104 8.52 5.32 -14.80
C ARG A 104 7.03 5.73 -14.80
N VAL A 105 6.13 4.76 -14.86
CA VAL A 105 4.70 4.97 -14.64
C VAL A 105 4.42 4.74 -13.16
N TYR A 106 4.18 5.83 -12.43
CA TYR A 106 4.01 5.79 -10.98
C TYR A 106 2.52 5.85 -10.59
N PRO A 107 2.11 5.23 -9.46
CA PRO A 107 0.77 5.37 -8.95
C PRO A 107 0.48 6.84 -8.56
N PRO A 108 -0.76 7.30 -8.74
CA PRO A 108 -1.22 8.56 -8.14
C PRO A 108 -0.91 8.61 -6.65
N ASN A 109 -0.43 9.76 -6.18
CA ASN A 109 -0.12 9.99 -4.77
C ASN A 109 -0.70 11.31 -4.28
N THR A 110 -1.55 11.27 -3.26
CA THR A 110 -1.90 12.47 -2.46
C THR A 110 -0.86 12.63 -1.34
N LEU A 111 -0.25 13.81 -1.21
CA LEU A 111 0.67 14.14 -0.12
C LEU A 111 0.04 15.20 0.78
N LEU A 112 -0.02 14.93 2.08
CA LEU A 112 -0.55 15.85 3.09
C LEU A 112 0.50 16.09 4.18
N ILE A 113 0.55 17.33 4.67
CA ILE A 113 1.27 17.67 5.90
C ILE A 113 0.24 17.70 7.02
N ILE A 114 0.41 16.87 8.04
CA ILE A 114 -0.51 16.71 9.17
C ILE A 114 0.16 17.13 10.48
N SER A 115 -0.63 17.29 11.54
CA SER A 115 -0.11 17.77 12.82
C SER A 115 0.72 16.76 13.61
N ARG A 116 0.44 15.45 13.47
CA ARG A 116 1.15 14.35 14.14
C ARG A 116 0.69 12.98 13.65
N LEU A 117 1.53 11.97 13.84
CA LEU A 117 1.20 10.54 13.73
C LEU A 117 0.95 9.93 15.12
N VAL A 118 0.60 8.63 15.17
CA VAL A 118 0.27 7.90 16.41
C VAL A 118 1.41 7.89 17.44
N ARG A 119 2.67 7.99 16.98
CA ARG A 119 3.85 8.14 17.83
C ARG A 119 4.66 9.37 17.37
N PRO A 120 5.33 10.08 18.30
CA PRO A 120 6.05 11.31 17.99
C PRO A 120 7.35 11.10 17.20
N ASP A 121 7.91 9.89 17.24
CA ASP A 121 9.11 9.50 16.51
C ASP A 121 8.84 9.09 15.05
N LEU A 122 7.57 9.04 14.64
CA LEU A 122 7.16 8.77 13.27
C LEU A 122 7.01 10.07 12.48
N LEU A 123 7.66 10.12 11.31
CA LEU A 123 7.70 11.29 10.44
C LEU A 123 6.84 11.10 9.18
N VAL A 124 6.56 9.86 8.80
CA VAL A 124 5.84 9.50 7.57
C VAL A 124 4.93 8.29 7.77
N GLU A 125 3.75 8.34 7.15
CA GLU A 125 2.82 7.21 7.01
C GLU A 125 2.32 7.14 5.57
N ILE A 126 2.28 5.94 4.99
CA ILE A 126 1.86 5.69 3.60
C ILE A 126 0.79 4.61 3.57
N GLU A 127 -0.41 4.94 3.10
CA GLU A 127 -1.44 3.97 2.75
C GLU A 127 -1.40 3.64 1.25
N ALA A 128 -1.92 2.47 0.89
CA ALA A 128 -1.97 2.05 -0.51
C ALA A 128 -3.25 1.28 -0.86
N MET A 129 -3.64 1.35 -2.13
CA MET A 129 -4.60 0.44 -2.74
C MET A 129 -4.00 -0.19 -3.98
N ALA A 130 -4.23 -1.49 -4.15
CA ALA A 130 -3.76 -2.25 -5.30
C ALA A 130 -4.88 -3.09 -5.92
N ILE A 131 -4.78 -3.34 -7.22
CA ILE A 131 -5.70 -4.22 -7.96
C ILE A 131 -4.99 -5.53 -8.28
N ARG A 132 -5.45 -6.61 -7.65
CA ARG A 132 -4.89 -7.93 -7.88
C ARG A 132 -5.12 -8.38 -9.31
N PRO A 133 -4.08 -8.84 -10.02
CA PRO A 133 -4.23 -9.30 -11.40
C PRO A 133 -5.19 -10.49 -11.43
N ARG A 134 -6.12 -10.47 -12.39
CA ARG A 134 -6.98 -11.63 -12.65
C ARG A 134 -6.10 -12.78 -13.13
N ARG A 135 -6.18 -13.94 -12.45
CA ARG A 135 -5.59 -15.16 -12.98
C ARG A 135 -6.17 -15.44 -14.37
N ALA A 136 -5.32 -15.54 -15.38
CA ALA A 136 -5.69 -15.96 -16.73
C ALA A 136 -6.37 -17.34 -16.63
N GLY A 137 -7.69 -17.37 -16.77
CA GLY A 137 -8.50 -18.58 -16.57
C GLY A 137 -9.91 -18.29 -16.04
N ALA A 138 -10.10 -17.22 -15.27
CA ALA A 138 -11.42 -16.79 -14.82
C ALA A 138 -12.11 -15.95 -15.92
N ARG A 139 -12.46 -16.59 -17.05
CA ARG A 139 -13.42 -16.01 -17.99
C ARG A 139 -14.71 -15.77 -17.22
N ARG A 140 -15.11 -14.50 -17.09
CA ARG A 140 -16.42 -14.09 -16.57
C ARG A 140 -17.46 -14.87 -17.36
N ALA A 141 -18.17 -15.81 -16.73
CA ALA A 141 -19.25 -16.54 -17.36
C ALA A 141 -20.18 -15.51 -18.00
N THR A 142 -20.24 -15.50 -19.33
CA THR A 142 -21.09 -14.59 -20.08
C THR A 142 -22.52 -14.92 -19.67
N ARG A 143 -23.17 -14.01 -18.94
CA ARG A 143 -24.58 -14.16 -18.59
C ARG A 143 -25.36 -14.16 -19.90
N LYS A 144 -25.82 -15.34 -20.32
CA LYS A 144 -26.60 -15.53 -21.55
C LYS A 144 -27.77 -14.53 -21.53
N PRO A 145 -28.01 -13.74 -22.60
CA PRO A 145 -29.12 -12.82 -22.61
C PRO A 145 -30.43 -13.60 -22.43
N ALA A 146 -31.30 -13.12 -21.54
CA ALA A 146 -32.61 -13.73 -21.33
C ALA A 146 -33.40 -13.75 -22.64
N PRO A 147 -34.15 -14.83 -22.95
CA PRO A 147 -34.91 -14.91 -24.19
C PRO A 147 -35.96 -13.80 -24.23
N ARG A 148 -35.92 -12.97 -25.29
CA ARG A 148 -36.96 -11.99 -25.59
C ARG A 148 -38.27 -12.76 -25.82
N ARG A 149 -39.23 -12.62 -24.92
CA ARG A 149 -40.62 -13.05 -25.16
C ARG A 149 -41.16 -12.24 -26.34
N ARG A 150 -41.40 -12.91 -27.47
CA ARG A 150 -42.19 -12.35 -28.58
C ARG A 150 -43.65 -12.29 -28.11
N ARG A 151 -44.28 -11.11 -28.25
CA ARG A 151 -45.73 -10.96 -28.22
C ARG A 151 -46.28 -11.28 -29.59
#